data_AF-A0A418VQ51-F1
#
_entry.id   AF-A0A418VQ51-F1
#
_cell.length_a   1.000
_cell.length_b   1.000
_cell.length_c   1.000
_cell.angle_alpha   90.00
_cell.angle_beta   90.00
_cell.angle_gamma   90.00
#
_symmetry.space_group_name_H-M   'P 1'
#
loop_
_entity.id
_entity.type
_entity.pdbx_description
1 polymer ?
#
loop_
_entity_poly.entity_id
_entity_poly.type
_entity_poly.pdbx_seq_one_letter_code
_entity_poly.pdbx_strand_id
1 'polypeptide(L)'
;MTADDPTTPPKPGRKNNPEATKQNILDVAREEFANLGFSGGRVDAIAERTRTTKRMIYYYFGSKEGLYLAVLEKAYSDIRSIENTLNLEDLEPETAIRTLIDFTFDYQEQHEDFIRLVSIENIHRAEHMKASTVIGNLNVTVIDTIRKILDAGRAAGLFRNAISPTDLHLMISAFCFFRVSNRHTFTLIFHQDLAAPDTRARHKGMIGDAIISLLKSEGSGAEPLKTKGAS
;
A
#
# COMPACT_ATOMS: atom_id res chain seq x y z
N MET A 1 -20.20 21.24 66.27
CA MET A 1 -19.34 20.16 65.77
C MET A 1 -19.92 19.70 64.44
N THR A 2 -19.49 20.34 63.35
CA THR A 2 -19.79 19.91 61.98
C THR A 2 -18.52 20.20 61.17
N ALA A 3 -17.98 19.14 60.60
CA ALA A 3 -16.63 19.04 60.08
C ALA A 3 -16.45 19.79 58.74
N ASP A 4 -15.28 20.41 58.59
CA ASP A 4 -14.68 20.77 57.31
C ASP A 4 -14.45 19.51 56.47
N ASP A 5 -14.90 19.54 55.22
CA ASP A 5 -14.64 18.49 54.21
C ASP A 5 -13.30 18.78 53.50
N PRO A 6 -12.29 17.90 53.56
CA PRO A 6 -10.97 18.18 53.01
C PRO A 6 -10.89 17.88 51.50
N THR A 7 -10.59 18.93 50.74
CA THR A 7 -9.70 18.94 49.56
C THR A 7 -9.60 17.65 48.74
N THR A 8 -10.36 17.58 47.65
CA THR A 8 -10.09 16.64 46.54
C THR A 8 -8.79 17.06 45.83
N PRO A 9 -7.79 16.17 45.65
CA PRO A 9 -6.56 16.51 44.94
C PRO A 9 -6.81 16.72 43.43
N PRO A 10 -6.08 17.64 42.76
CA PRO A 10 -6.24 17.86 41.33
C PRO A 10 -5.81 16.61 40.56
N LYS A 11 -6.67 16.16 39.63
CA LYS A 11 -6.38 15.02 38.76
C LYS A 11 -5.07 15.25 38.00
N PRO A 12 -4.15 14.26 37.93
CA PRO A 12 -2.90 14.41 37.20
C PRO A 12 -3.19 14.72 35.73
N GLY A 13 -2.61 15.81 35.23
CA GLY A 13 -2.70 16.22 33.83
C GLY A 13 -2.37 15.06 32.92
N ARG A 14 -3.30 14.74 32.01
CA ARG A 14 -3.18 13.69 31.00
C ARG A 14 -1.84 13.90 30.27
N LYS A 15 -0.85 13.03 30.50
CA LYS A 15 0.39 13.02 29.72
C LYS A 15 0.00 12.85 28.25
N ASN A 16 -0.02 13.96 27.51
CA ASN A 16 -0.24 13.94 26.07
C ASN A 16 0.87 13.07 25.48
N ASN A 17 0.50 11.94 24.88
CA ASN A 17 1.43 11.15 24.07
C ASN A 17 1.43 11.75 22.66
N PRO A 18 2.49 12.50 22.28
CA PRO A 18 2.53 13.21 21.01
C PRO A 18 2.49 12.25 19.83
N GLU A 19 3.16 11.09 19.94
CA GLU A 19 3.17 10.05 18.91
C GLU A 19 1.79 9.43 18.72
N ALA A 20 1.07 9.12 19.81
CA ALA A 20 -0.29 8.62 19.71
C ALA A 20 -1.24 9.66 19.05
N THR A 21 -1.00 10.95 19.31
CA THR A 21 -1.77 12.03 18.67
C THR A 21 -1.48 12.12 17.19
N LYS A 22 -0.20 12.09 16.80
CA LYS A 22 0.24 12.12 15.41
C LYS A 22 -0.32 10.92 14.63
N GLN A 23 -0.25 9.74 15.22
CA GLN A 23 -0.77 8.50 14.64
C GLN A 23 -2.30 8.55 14.45
N ASN A 24 -3.05 9.01 15.46
CA ASN A 24 -4.49 9.21 15.34
C ASN A 24 -4.87 10.21 14.23
N ILE A 25 -4.08 11.28 14.06
CA ILE A 25 -4.30 12.23 12.95
C ILE A 25 -4.09 11.56 11.60
N LEU A 26 -3.04 10.74 11.44
CA LEU A 26 -2.78 10.03 10.19
C LEU A 26 -3.90 9.05 9.84
N ASP A 27 -4.41 8.30 10.80
CA ASP A 27 -5.45 7.30 10.56
C ASP A 27 -6.78 7.97 10.13
N VAL A 28 -7.19 9.03 10.83
CA VAL A 28 -8.40 9.78 10.46
C VAL A 28 -8.22 10.51 9.12
N ALA A 29 -7.04 11.06 8.86
CA ALA A 29 -6.74 11.73 7.59
C ALA A 29 -6.71 10.74 6.41
N ARG A 30 -6.21 9.52 6.62
CA ARG A 30 -6.23 8.43 5.63
C ARG A 30 -7.64 8.16 5.15
N GLU A 31 -8.58 7.98 6.08
CA GLU A 31 -9.99 7.78 5.75
C GLU A 31 -10.62 8.99 5.03
N GLU A 32 -10.35 10.20 5.53
CA GLU A 32 -10.86 11.44 4.92
C GLU A 32 -10.42 11.58 3.45
N PHE A 33 -9.13 11.42 3.18
CA PHE A 33 -8.57 11.57 1.84
C PHE A 33 -8.91 10.41 0.93
N ALA A 34 -8.97 9.17 1.43
CA ALA A 34 -9.43 8.03 0.64
C ALA A 34 -10.88 8.21 0.18
N ASN A 35 -11.75 8.78 1.02
CA ASN A 35 -13.16 8.96 0.70
C ASN A 35 -13.42 10.18 -0.20
N LEU A 36 -12.81 11.33 0.12
CA LEU A 36 -13.14 12.62 -0.51
C LEU A 36 -12.08 13.12 -1.50
N GLY A 37 -10.96 12.40 -1.65
CA GLY A 37 -9.82 12.87 -2.41
C GLY A 37 -9.04 13.98 -1.71
N PHE A 38 -7.88 14.34 -2.29
CA PHE A 38 -7.07 15.43 -1.76
C PHE A 38 -7.85 16.75 -1.75
N SER A 39 -8.47 17.14 -2.87
CA SER A 39 -9.23 18.39 -2.99
C SER A 39 -10.43 18.46 -2.04
N GLY A 40 -11.19 17.36 -1.91
CA GLY A 40 -12.41 17.31 -1.09
C GLY A 40 -12.16 17.16 0.41
N GLY A 41 -11.08 16.47 0.82
CA GLY A 41 -10.77 16.24 2.23
C GLY A 41 -10.53 17.52 3.02
N ARG A 42 -11.13 17.65 4.22
CA ARG A 42 -11.07 18.88 5.01
C ARG A 42 -10.27 18.69 6.30
N VAL A 43 -9.22 19.50 6.47
CA VAL A 43 -8.43 19.53 7.72
C VAL A 43 -9.30 19.86 8.93
N ASP A 44 -10.35 20.66 8.75
CA ASP A 44 -11.30 20.98 9.82
C ASP A 44 -12.07 19.73 10.29
N ALA A 45 -12.51 18.88 9.34
CA ALA A 45 -13.20 17.63 9.65
C ALA A 45 -12.26 16.62 10.34
N ILE A 46 -11.00 16.54 9.90
CA ILE A 46 -9.97 15.73 10.55
C ILE A 46 -9.74 16.21 11.99
N ALA A 47 -9.66 17.52 12.22
CA ALA A 47 -9.45 18.08 13.55
C ALA A 47 -10.60 17.74 14.52
N GLU A 48 -11.84 17.86 14.05
CA GLU A 48 -13.04 17.51 14.81
C GLU A 48 -13.04 16.02 15.20
N ARG A 49 -12.83 15.14 14.22
CA ARG A 49 -12.83 13.67 14.40
C ARG A 49 -11.70 13.18 15.32
N THR A 50 -10.53 13.82 15.25
CA THR A 50 -9.37 13.48 16.10
C THR A 50 -9.42 14.15 17.48
N ARG A 51 -10.42 15.02 17.73
CA ARG A 51 -10.51 15.87 18.93
C ARG A 51 -9.24 16.69 19.17
N THR A 52 -8.62 17.15 18.08
CA THR A 52 -7.46 18.04 18.10
C THR A 52 -7.82 19.39 17.47
N THR A 53 -6.86 20.30 17.38
CA THR A 53 -7.07 21.59 16.68
C THR A 53 -6.38 21.58 15.32
N LYS A 54 -6.90 22.36 14.37
CA LYS A 54 -6.23 22.59 13.07
C LYS A 54 -4.78 23.05 13.23
N ARG A 55 -4.52 23.90 14.24
CA ARG A 55 -3.17 24.35 14.61
C ARG A 55 -2.26 23.17 14.97
N MET A 56 -2.75 22.19 15.72
CA MET A 56 -1.97 20.99 16.07
C MET A 56 -1.69 20.10 14.85
N ILE A 57 -2.63 19.99 13.90
CA ILE A 57 -2.38 19.27 12.65
C ILE A 57 -1.25 19.97 11.87
N TYR A 58 -1.32 21.28 11.67
CA TYR A 58 -0.25 22.01 10.99
C TYR A 58 1.06 22.04 11.77
N TYR A 59 1.03 21.94 13.10
CA TYR A 59 2.25 21.75 13.89
C TYR A 59 2.98 20.44 13.52
N TYR A 60 2.26 19.33 13.32
CA TYR A 60 2.88 18.05 12.97
C TYR A 60 3.24 17.91 11.49
N PHE A 61 2.43 18.50 10.59
CA PHE A 61 2.50 18.19 9.16
C PHE A 61 2.77 19.42 8.28
N GLY A 62 2.84 20.62 8.86
CA GLY A 62 3.13 21.88 8.16
C GLY A 62 1.96 22.41 7.33
N SER A 63 1.43 21.61 6.41
CA SER A 63 0.34 21.97 5.52
C SER A 63 -0.63 20.80 5.29
N LYS A 64 -1.67 21.03 4.48
CA LYS A 64 -2.58 19.96 4.06
C LYS A 64 -1.88 18.98 3.13
N GLU A 65 -1.03 19.49 2.23
CA GLU A 65 -0.17 18.72 1.33
C GLU A 65 0.82 17.87 2.13
N GLY A 66 1.45 18.45 3.17
CA GLY A 66 2.35 17.70 4.05
C GLY A 66 1.63 16.60 4.84
N LEU A 67 0.40 16.84 5.30
CA LEU A 67 -0.42 15.80 5.92
C LEU A 67 -0.79 14.70 4.92
N TYR A 68 -1.19 15.08 3.70
CA TYR A 68 -1.54 14.12 2.66
C TYR A 68 -0.34 13.26 2.24
N LEU A 69 0.83 13.88 2.06
CA LEU A 69 2.07 13.17 1.79
C LEU A 69 2.41 12.18 2.91
N ALA A 70 2.31 12.60 4.18
CA ALA A 70 2.55 11.71 5.31
C ALA A 70 1.55 10.52 5.36
N VAL A 71 0.30 10.74 4.95
CA VAL A 71 -0.69 9.65 4.79
C VAL A 71 -0.27 8.67 3.70
N LEU A 72 0.17 9.17 2.54
CA LEU A 72 0.66 8.32 1.44
C LEU A 72 1.89 7.51 1.87
N GLU A 73 2.90 8.18 2.45
CA GLU A 73 4.12 7.54 2.94
C GLU A 73 3.82 6.44 3.96
N LYS A 74 2.91 6.72 4.90
CA LYS A 74 2.48 5.72 5.87
C LYS A 74 1.78 4.54 5.19
N ALA A 75 0.86 4.78 4.27
CA ALA A 75 0.13 3.71 3.60
C ALA A 75 1.08 2.78 2.80
N TYR A 76 2.09 3.33 2.12
CA TYR A 76 3.15 2.55 1.48
C TYR A 76 4.06 1.84 2.48
N SER A 77 4.38 2.47 3.61
CA SER A 77 5.19 1.86 4.66
C SER A 77 4.48 0.68 5.32
N ASP A 78 3.17 0.78 5.54
CA ASP A 78 2.38 -0.26 6.20
C ASP A 78 2.41 -1.56 5.38
N ILE A 79 2.12 -1.50 4.07
CA ILE A 79 2.17 -2.70 3.20
C ILE A 79 3.57 -3.32 3.16
N ARG A 80 4.62 -2.51 3.01
CA ARG A 80 6.01 -3.01 2.91
C ARG A 80 6.52 -3.58 4.22
N SER A 81 6.10 -3.02 5.35
CA SER A 81 6.47 -3.57 6.66
C SER A 81 5.93 -4.99 6.84
N ILE A 82 4.70 -5.26 6.42
CA ILE A 82 4.08 -6.59 6.52
C ILE A 82 4.68 -7.54 5.48
N GLU A 83 4.88 -7.09 4.24
CA GLU A 83 5.54 -7.87 3.20
C GLU A 83 6.93 -8.37 3.63
N ASN A 84 7.70 -7.51 4.31
CA ASN A 84 9.01 -7.88 4.85
C ASN A 84 8.95 -8.96 5.93
N THR A 85 7.82 -9.12 6.64
CA THR A 85 7.67 -10.19 7.64
C THR A 85 7.44 -11.58 7.02
N LEU A 86 7.18 -11.65 5.72
CA LEU A 86 6.94 -12.92 5.02
C LEU A 86 8.23 -13.73 4.81
N ASN A 87 9.40 -13.12 5.02
CA ASN A 87 10.72 -13.76 4.83
C ASN A 87 10.82 -14.52 3.49
N LEU A 88 10.37 -13.88 2.41
CA LEU A 88 10.23 -14.53 1.10
C LEU A 88 11.56 -15.09 0.55
N GLU A 89 12.69 -14.50 0.94
CA GLU A 89 14.02 -14.94 0.53
C GLU A 89 14.41 -16.30 1.13
N ASP A 90 13.77 -16.72 2.23
CA ASP A 90 14.02 -18.00 2.91
C ASP A 90 13.15 -19.15 2.36
N LEU A 91 12.23 -18.84 1.45
CA LEU A 91 11.30 -19.81 0.86
C LEU A 91 11.82 -20.34 -0.47
N GLU A 92 11.39 -21.56 -0.82
CA GLU A 92 11.59 -22.08 -2.18
C GLU A 92 11.01 -21.11 -3.23
N PRO A 93 11.68 -20.85 -4.36
CA PRO A 93 11.34 -19.74 -5.25
C PRO A 93 9.89 -19.72 -5.75
N GLU A 94 9.32 -20.87 -6.10
CA GLU A 94 7.91 -20.96 -6.52
C GLU A 94 6.95 -20.65 -5.37
N THR A 95 7.25 -21.17 -4.17
CA THR A 95 6.49 -20.87 -2.96
C THR A 95 6.56 -19.38 -2.62
N ALA A 96 7.76 -18.78 -2.69
CA ALA A 96 7.96 -17.36 -2.45
C ALA A 96 7.11 -16.47 -3.38
N ILE A 97 7.07 -16.78 -4.68
CA ILE A 97 6.23 -16.04 -5.64
C ILE A 97 4.74 -16.22 -5.32
N ARG A 98 4.28 -17.43 -5.00
CA ARG A 98 2.88 -17.66 -4.62
C ARG A 98 2.51 -16.92 -3.34
N THR A 99 3.37 -16.95 -2.32
CA THR A 99 3.17 -16.21 -1.07
C THR A 99 3.11 -14.71 -1.30
N LEU A 100 3.97 -14.15 -2.15
CA LEU A 100 3.94 -12.73 -2.52
C LEU A 100 2.62 -12.35 -3.21
N ILE A 101 2.17 -13.18 -4.16
CA ILE A 101 0.90 -12.98 -4.87
C ILE A 101 -0.27 -13.03 -3.90
N ASP A 102 -0.30 -14.05 -3.04
CA ASP A 102 -1.38 -14.25 -2.07
C ASP A 102 -1.47 -13.09 -1.07
N PHE A 103 -0.31 -12.63 -0.57
CA PHE A 103 -0.22 -11.46 0.27
C PHE A 103 -0.71 -10.20 -0.44
N THR A 104 -0.22 -9.93 -1.65
CA THR A 104 -0.59 -8.72 -2.41
C THR A 104 -2.10 -8.71 -2.69
N PHE A 105 -2.66 -9.86 -3.07
CA PHE A 105 -4.08 -10.04 -3.33
C PHE A 105 -4.91 -9.75 -2.08
N ASP A 106 -4.58 -10.40 -0.96
CA ASP A 106 -5.34 -10.27 0.29
C ASP A 106 -5.22 -8.86 0.87
N TYR A 107 -4.02 -8.28 0.87
CA TYR A 107 -3.77 -6.96 1.42
C TYR A 107 -4.56 -5.89 0.68
N GLN A 108 -4.47 -5.85 -0.65
CA GLN A 108 -5.16 -4.80 -1.42
C GLN A 108 -6.68 -4.88 -1.30
N GLU A 109 -7.24 -6.09 -1.18
CA GLU A 109 -8.68 -6.28 -1.00
C GLU A 109 -9.15 -5.91 0.41
N GLN A 110 -8.31 -6.10 1.44
CA GLN A 110 -8.60 -5.69 2.82
C GLN A 110 -8.38 -4.19 3.06
N HIS A 111 -7.59 -3.53 2.21
CA HIS A 111 -7.20 -2.13 2.34
C HIS A 111 -7.65 -1.31 1.12
N GLU A 112 -8.97 -1.23 0.90
CA GLU A 112 -9.56 -0.45 -0.21
C GLU A 112 -9.14 1.02 -0.19
N ASP A 113 -8.90 1.58 1.00
CA ASP A 113 -8.44 2.95 1.20
C ASP A 113 -7.06 3.22 0.59
N PHE A 114 -6.12 2.27 0.66
CA PHE A 114 -4.82 2.36 -0.01
C PHE A 114 -5.01 2.43 -1.53
N ILE A 115 -5.85 1.55 -2.09
CA ILE A 115 -6.14 1.53 -3.54
C ILE A 115 -6.77 2.84 -4.00
N ARG A 116 -7.69 3.39 -3.19
CA ARG A 116 -8.31 4.69 -3.46
C ARG A 116 -7.30 5.83 -3.42
N LEU A 117 -6.42 5.87 -2.41
CA LEU A 117 -5.36 6.88 -2.32
C LEU A 117 -4.44 6.85 -3.54
N VAL A 118 -3.99 5.67 -3.95
CA VAL A 118 -3.17 5.49 -5.16
C VAL A 118 -3.94 5.91 -6.41
N SER A 119 -5.23 5.59 -6.51
CA SER A 119 -6.09 6.01 -7.64
C SER A 119 -6.24 7.53 -7.72
N ILE A 120 -6.48 8.20 -6.59
CA ILE A 120 -6.56 9.66 -6.48
C ILE A 120 -5.23 10.27 -6.94
N GLU A 121 -4.12 9.75 -6.45
CA GLU A 121 -2.81 10.28 -6.79
C GLU A 121 -2.45 10.06 -8.27
N ASN A 122 -2.91 8.97 -8.88
CA ASN A 122 -2.82 8.76 -10.32
C ASN A 122 -3.65 9.76 -11.14
N ILE A 123 -4.86 10.12 -10.67
CA ILE A 123 -5.66 11.20 -11.29
C ILE A 123 -4.88 12.52 -11.24
N HIS A 124 -4.18 12.76 -10.14
CA HIS A 124 -3.30 13.93 -9.95
C HIS A 124 -1.89 13.75 -10.55
N ARG A 125 -1.63 12.69 -11.33
CA ARG A 125 -0.34 12.45 -12.01
C ARG A 125 0.86 12.46 -11.06
N ALA A 126 0.70 11.82 -9.90
CA ALA A 126 1.72 11.68 -8.86
C ALA A 126 2.26 13.02 -8.31
N GLU A 127 1.48 14.10 -8.39
CA GLU A 127 1.90 15.44 -7.98
C GLU A 127 2.40 15.52 -6.53
N HIS A 128 1.70 14.88 -5.59
CA HIS A 128 2.04 14.95 -4.17
C HIS A 128 3.14 13.95 -3.81
N MET A 129 3.23 12.81 -4.51
CA MET A 129 4.27 11.81 -4.29
C MET A 129 5.64 12.22 -4.82
N LYS A 130 5.72 13.14 -5.80
CA LYS A 130 6.99 13.58 -6.41
C LYS A 130 8.03 14.07 -5.39
N ALA A 131 7.58 14.62 -4.27
CA ALA A 131 8.45 15.14 -3.22
C ALA A 131 8.95 14.05 -2.24
N SER A 132 8.37 12.83 -2.26
CA SER A 132 8.73 11.78 -1.30
C SER A 132 9.91 10.94 -1.77
N THR A 133 10.98 10.95 -0.99
CA THR A 133 12.07 9.97 -1.12
C THR A 133 11.72 8.63 -0.47
N VAL A 134 10.77 8.60 0.47
CA VAL A 134 10.38 7.42 1.23
C VAL A 134 9.71 6.39 0.32
N ILE A 135 8.71 6.82 -0.46
CA ILE A 135 7.95 5.93 -1.34
C ILE A 135 8.84 5.32 -2.42
N GLY A 136 9.77 6.11 -2.99
CA GLY A 136 10.75 5.61 -3.94
C GLY A 136 11.63 4.49 -3.36
N ASN A 137 12.21 4.70 -2.18
CA ASN A 137 13.07 3.73 -1.52
C ASN A 137 12.33 2.44 -1.14
N LEU A 138 11.09 2.55 -0.66
CA LEU A 138 10.25 1.41 -0.33
C LEU A 138 9.99 0.51 -1.55
N ASN A 139 9.81 1.10 -2.73
CA ASN A 139 9.61 0.33 -3.96
C ASN A 139 10.90 -0.32 -4.48
N VAL A 140 12.07 0.30 -4.27
CA VAL A 140 13.35 -0.35 -4.60
C VAL A 140 13.50 -1.66 -3.82
N THR A 141 13.16 -1.68 -2.52
CA THR A 141 13.29 -2.86 -1.67
C THR A 141 12.45 -4.04 -2.16
N VAL A 142 11.17 -3.85 -2.51
CA VAL A 142 10.33 -4.97 -3.00
C VAL A 142 10.84 -5.53 -4.33
N ILE A 143 11.29 -4.65 -5.23
CA ILE A 143 11.81 -5.05 -6.53
C ILE A 143 13.10 -5.86 -6.37
N ASP A 144 13.94 -5.48 -5.40
CA ASP A 144 15.14 -6.21 -5.05
C ASP A 144 14.83 -7.60 -4.46
N THR A 145 13.82 -7.72 -3.60
CA THR A 145 13.35 -9.02 -3.09
C THR A 145 12.86 -9.91 -4.23
N ILE A 146 12.01 -9.39 -5.13
CA ILE A 146 11.53 -10.13 -6.31
C ILE A 146 12.70 -10.58 -7.19
N ARG A 147 13.69 -9.70 -7.41
CA ARG A 147 14.89 -10.02 -8.18
C ARG A 147 15.62 -11.22 -7.60
N LYS A 148 15.89 -11.22 -6.29
CA LYS A 148 16.57 -12.34 -5.61
C LYS A 148 15.81 -13.65 -5.75
N ILE A 149 14.48 -13.64 -5.60
CA ILE A 149 13.63 -14.82 -5.77
C ILE A 149 13.73 -15.35 -7.20
N LEU A 150 13.65 -14.46 -8.21
CA LEU A 150 13.78 -14.83 -9.61
C LEU A 150 15.15 -15.42 -9.94
N ASP A 151 16.22 -14.82 -9.42
CA ASP A 151 17.59 -15.29 -9.64
C ASP A 151 17.82 -16.66 -8.98
N ALA A 152 17.32 -16.86 -7.76
CA ALA A 152 17.35 -18.17 -7.09
C ALA A 152 16.58 -19.23 -7.88
N GLY A 153 15.36 -18.92 -8.36
CA GLY A 153 14.58 -19.85 -9.17
C GLY A 153 15.20 -20.17 -10.53
N ARG A 154 15.90 -19.22 -11.15
CA ARG A 154 16.68 -19.47 -12.37
C ARG A 154 17.90 -20.35 -12.10
N ALA A 155 18.64 -20.07 -11.03
CA ALA A 155 19.80 -20.87 -10.63
C ALA A 155 19.42 -22.32 -10.30
N ALA A 156 18.24 -22.54 -9.73
CA ALA A 156 17.67 -23.86 -9.46
C ALA A 156 17.03 -24.53 -10.70
N GLY A 157 17.01 -23.86 -11.87
CA GLY A 157 16.36 -24.38 -13.08
C GLY A 157 14.83 -24.42 -13.04
N LEU A 158 14.21 -23.78 -12.04
CA LEU A 158 12.75 -23.72 -11.86
C LEU A 158 12.11 -22.66 -12.79
N PHE A 159 12.80 -21.55 -13.03
CA PHE A 159 12.32 -20.45 -13.87
C PHE A 159 13.19 -20.32 -15.12
N ARG A 160 12.53 -20.20 -16.28
CA ARG A 160 13.16 -20.06 -17.60
C ARG A 160 12.91 -18.69 -18.23
N ASN A 161 11.88 -17.98 -17.78
CA ASN A 161 11.50 -16.70 -18.36
C ASN A 161 12.41 -15.55 -17.87
N ALA A 162 12.78 -14.67 -18.80
CA ALA A 162 13.65 -13.52 -18.55
C ALA A 162 12.89 -12.25 -18.12
N ILE A 163 11.64 -12.38 -17.64
CA ILE A 163 10.84 -11.26 -17.14
C ILE A 163 11.62 -10.43 -16.10
N SER A 164 11.51 -9.11 -16.21
CA SER A 164 12.12 -8.21 -15.24
C SER A 164 11.34 -8.26 -13.91
N PRO A 165 12.02 -8.04 -12.76
CA PRO A 165 11.35 -7.95 -11.46
C PRO A 165 10.24 -6.87 -11.43
N THR A 166 10.45 -5.76 -12.14
CA THR A 166 9.48 -4.66 -12.26
C THR A 166 8.26 -5.07 -13.07
N ASP A 167 8.44 -5.76 -14.19
CA ASP A 167 7.30 -6.24 -15.00
C ASP A 167 6.49 -7.29 -14.25
N LEU A 168 7.16 -8.17 -13.50
CA LEU A 168 6.48 -9.13 -12.64
C LEU A 168 5.65 -8.43 -11.55
N HIS A 169 6.25 -7.45 -10.86
CA HIS A 169 5.55 -6.64 -9.88
C HIS A 169 4.35 -5.91 -10.49
N LEU A 170 4.50 -5.35 -11.69
CA LEU A 170 3.45 -4.69 -12.44
C LEU A 170 2.29 -5.65 -12.73
N MET A 171 2.56 -6.86 -13.23
CA MET A 171 1.51 -7.83 -13.56
C MET A 171 0.70 -8.25 -12.33
N ILE A 172 1.38 -8.57 -11.22
CA ILE A 172 0.74 -8.95 -9.96
C ILE A 172 -0.10 -7.79 -9.43
N SER A 173 0.49 -6.60 -9.37
CA SER A 173 -0.17 -5.39 -8.86
C SER A 173 -1.33 -4.97 -9.73
N ALA A 174 -1.21 -5.01 -11.06
CA ALA A 174 -2.28 -4.60 -11.97
C ALA A 174 -3.52 -5.49 -11.80
N PHE A 175 -3.35 -6.81 -11.69
CA PHE A 175 -4.46 -7.72 -11.48
C PHE A 175 -5.15 -7.48 -10.12
N CYS A 176 -4.38 -7.38 -9.05
CA CYS A 176 -4.92 -7.17 -7.70
C CYS A 176 -5.57 -5.78 -7.57
N PHE A 177 -4.93 -4.74 -8.12
CA PHE A 177 -5.41 -3.37 -8.07
C PHE A 177 -6.73 -3.22 -8.81
N PHE A 178 -6.81 -3.73 -10.05
CA PHE A 178 -8.02 -3.67 -10.87
C PHE A 178 -9.21 -4.32 -10.16
N ARG A 179 -8.98 -5.42 -9.43
CA ARG A 179 -10.04 -6.11 -8.70
C ARG A 179 -10.75 -5.21 -7.69
N VAL A 180 -10.02 -4.27 -7.11
CA VAL A 180 -10.52 -3.34 -6.10
C VAL A 180 -10.97 -2.02 -6.76
N SER A 181 -10.10 -1.38 -7.54
CA SER A 181 -10.36 -0.06 -8.14
C SER A 181 -11.55 -0.05 -9.10
N ASN A 182 -11.79 -1.16 -9.79
CA ASN A 182 -12.84 -1.29 -10.79
C ASN A 182 -14.00 -2.18 -10.34
N ARG A 183 -14.01 -2.64 -9.07
CA ARG A 183 -15.02 -3.57 -8.53
C ARG A 183 -16.44 -3.18 -8.92
N HIS A 184 -16.85 -1.97 -8.60
CA HIS A 184 -18.23 -1.51 -8.81
C HIS A 184 -18.61 -1.48 -10.29
N THR A 185 -17.75 -0.92 -11.14
CA THR A 185 -17.99 -0.85 -12.59
C THR A 185 -17.98 -2.23 -13.23
N PHE A 186 -17.08 -3.11 -12.78
CA PHE A 186 -16.98 -4.47 -13.31
C PHE A 186 -18.22 -5.28 -12.95
N THR A 187 -18.67 -5.21 -11.69
CA THR A 187 -19.91 -5.85 -11.25
C THR A 187 -21.12 -5.34 -12.03
N LEU A 188 -21.22 -4.03 -12.25
CA LEU A 188 -22.34 -3.44 -12.99
C LEU A 188 -22.37 -3.88 -14.46
N ILE A 189 -21.22 -3.87 -15.13
CA ILE A 189 -21.11 -4.09 -16.59
C ILE A 189 -21.11 -5.58 -16.93
N PHE A 190 -20.41 -6.40 -16.14
CA PHE A 190 -20.21 -7.83 -16.43
C PHE A 190 -21.03 -8.75 -15.52
N HIS A 191 -21.85 -8.19 -14.63
CA HIS A 191 -22.69 -8.93 -13.69
C HIS A 191 -21.92 -9.92 -12.82
N GLN A 192 -20.66 -9.58 -12.48
CA GLN A 192 -19.78 -10.43 -11.68
C GLN A 192 -19.19 -9.63 -10.51
N ASP A 193 -19.58 -9.95 -9.28
CA ASP A 193 -18.94 -9.38 -8.09
C ASP A 193 -17.56 -9.99 -7.90
N LEU A 194 -16.54 -9.14 -8.03
CA LEU A 194 -15.16 -9.54 -7.88
C LEU A 194 -14.84 -10.00 -6.46
N ALA A 195 -15.54 -9.49 -5.44
CA ALA A 195 -15.31 -9.89 -4.04
C ALA A 195 -16.18 -11.09 -3.59
N ALA A 196 -17.04 -11.63 -4.45
CA ALA A 196 -17.80 -12.83 -4.10
C ALA A 196 -16.81 -13.98 -3.76
N PRO A 197 -17.04 -14.75 -2.68
CA PRO A 197 -16.06 -15.73 -2.18
C PRO A 197 -15.50 -16.70 -3.23
N ASP A 198 -16.37 -17.25 -4.09
CA ASP A 198 -15.96 -18.18 -5.15
C ASP A 198 -15.14 -17.49 -6.25
N THR A 199 -15.53 -16.27 -6.63
CA THR A 199 -14.79 -15.46 -7.60
C THR A 199 -13.43 -15.06 -7.06
N ARG A 200 -13.38 -14.66 -5.80
CA ARG A 200 -12.15 -14.33 -5.08
C ARG A 200 -11.18 -15.51 -5.04
N ALA A 201 -11.64 -16.67 -4.57
CA ALA A 201 -10.82 -17.89 -4.51
C ALA A 201 -10.31 -18.32 -5.88
N ARG A 202 -11.17 -18.32 -6.90
CA ARG A 202 -10.79 -18.62 -8.29
C ARG A 202 -9.76 -17.64 -8.82
N HIS A 203 -9.93 -16.34 -8.59
CA HIS A 203 -9.01 -15.32 -9.10
C HIS A 203 -7.65 -15.38 -8.41
N LYS A 204 -7.61 -15.66 -7.10
CA LYS A 204 -6.37 -15.84 -6.34
C LYS A 204 -5.54 -17.00 -6.89
N GLY A 205 -6.16 -18.16 -7.11
CA GLY A 205 -5.49 -19.30 -7.76
C GLY A 205 -5.06 -18.99 -9.20
N MET A 206 -5.96 -18.37 -9.98
CA MET A 206 -5.71 -18.03 -11.39
C MET A 206 -4.48 -17.14 -11.60
N ILE A 207 -4.30 -16.07 -10.81
CA ILE A 207 -3.12 -15.20 -10.95
C ILE A 207 -1.84 -15.93 -10.53
N GLY A 208 -1.89 -16.75 -9.47
CA GLY A 208 -0.76 -17.59 -9.05
C GLY A 208 -0.32 -18.54 -10.17
N ASP A 209 -1.27 -19.28 -10.73
CA ASP A 209 -0.98 -20.26 -11.79
C ASP A 209 -0.52 -19.60 -13.08
N ALA A 210 -1.12 -18.47 -13.47
CA ALA A 210 -0.71 -17.71 -14.65
C ALA A 210 0.74 -17.20 -14.53
N ILE A 211 1.11 -16.65 -13.37
CA ILE A 211 2.45 -16.14 -13.12
C ILE A 211 3.47 -17.28 -13.05
N ILE A 212 3.18 -18.37 -12.34
CA ILE A 212 4.10 -19.52 -12.28
C ILE A 212 4.29 -20.16 -13.66
N SER A 213 3.20 -20.29 -14.43
CA SER A 213 3.27 -20.79 -15.81
C SER A 213 4.15 -19.89 -16.69
N LEU A 214 3.98 -18.56 -16.58
CA LEU A 214 4.82 -17.59 -17.27
C LEU A 214 6.30 -17.72 -16.87
N LEU A 215 6.61 -17.84 -15.58
CA LEU A 215 7.98 -17.97 -15.11
C LEU A 215 8.66 -19.26 -15.60
N LYS A 216 7.88 -20.34 -15.74
CA LYS A 216 8.34 -21.64 -16.24
C LYS A 216 8.44 -21.71 -17.77
N SER A 217 7.84 -20.77 -18.50
CA SER A 217 7.89 -20.77 -19.97
C SER A 217 9.23 -20.23 -20.49
N GLU A 218 9.58 -20.61 -21.72
CA GLU A 218 10.67 -19.94 -22.43
C GLU A 218 10.17 -18.55 -22.84
N GLY A 219 10.81 -17.51 -22.31
CA GLY A 219 10.35 -16.15 -22.53
C GLY A 219 10.40 -15.75 -24.00
N SER A 220 9.45 -14.95 -24.46
CA SER A 220 9.65 -14.12 -25.65
C SER A 220 10.76 -13.13 -25.31
N GLY A 221 11.98 -13.41 -25.78
CA GLY A 221 13.12 -12.51 -25.63
C GLY A 221 12.83 -11.19 -26.32
N ALA A 222 12.30 -10.20 -25.58
CA ALA A 222 12.52 -8.82 -25.95
C ALA A 222 14.01 -8.56 -25.68
N GLU A 223 14.78 -8.35 -26.75
CA GLU A 223 16.15 -7.86 -26.65
C GLU A 223 16.21 -6.68 -25.65
N PRO A 224 17.23 -6.61 -24.77
CA PRO A 224 17.42 -5.43 -23.95
C PRO A 224 17.56 -4.22 -24.88
N LEU A 225 16.68 -3.24 -24.73
CA LEU A 225 16.80 -1.94 -25.40
C LEU A 225 18.21 -1.42 -25.13
N LYS A 226 19.04 -1.39 -26.18
CA LYS A 226 20.31 -0.66 -26.17
C LYS A 226 20.00 0.78 -25.80
N THR A 227 20.31 1.16 -24.57
CA THR A 227 20.36 2.55 -24.15
C THR A 227 21.39 3.24 -25.03
N LYS A 228 20.91 4.02 -26.01
CA LYS A 228 21.78 4.99 -26.70
C LYS A 228 22.27 5.94 -25.62
N GLY A 229 23.59 5.94 -25.42
CA GLY A 229 24.26 6.88 -24.54
C GLY A 229 23.85 8.31 -24.89
N ALA A 230 23.46 9.05 -23.85
CA ALA A 230 23.40 10.49 -23.92
C ALA A 230 24.83 10.99 -24.16
N SER A 231 25.02 11.66 -25.29
CA SER A 231 26.12 12.60 -25.50
C SER A 231 25.58 14.01 -25.43
#